data_AF-A0A1L9TDA4-F1
#
_entry.id   AF-A0A1L9TDA4-F1
#
_cell.length_a   1.000
_cell.length_b   1.000
_cell.length_c   1.000
_cell.angle_alpha   90.00
_cell.angle_beta   90.00
_cell.angle_gamma   90.00
#
_symmetry.space_group_name_H-M   'P 1'
#
loop_
_entity.id
_entity.type
_entity.pdbx_description
1 polymer ?
#
loop_
_entity_poly.entity_id
_entity_poly.type
_entity_poly.pdbx_seq_one_letter_code
_entity_poly.pdbx_strand_id
1 'polypeptide(L)'
;MTTESGHGRSHDVNKDADVIVGGQSLRQYIQRPTEELYDLQASPLGVANLVGKREYRGLLIEMRSEIESWQGATKDPWLWRDRQSVVAEQRYSGEDLKMPERVDCVLDSGEYKDMQLYKVDDPALVDGVAL
;
A
#
# COMPACT_ATOMS: atom_id res chain seq x y z
N MET A 1 -25.66 18.90 -50.71
CA MET A 1 -24.38 19.16 -50.03
C MET A 1 -24.69 19.83 -48.71
N THR A 2 -24.89 19.04 -47.66
CA THR A 2 -25.13 19.52 -46.30
C THR A 2 -23.79 19.57 -45.59
N THR A 3 -23.37 20.77 -45.17
CA THR A 3 -22.16 20.99 -44.39
C THR A 3 -22.45 20.66 -42.93
N GLU A 4 -21.83 19.59 -42.41
CA GLU A 4 -21.84 19.31 -40.98
C GLU A 4 -20.99 20.36 -40.26
N SER A 5 -21.66 21.19 -39.46
CA SER A 5 -21.00 22.14 -38.56
C SER A 5 -20.55 21.37 -37.31
N GLY A 6 -19.27 20.98 -37.29
CA GLY A 6 -18.64 20.33 -36.16
C GLY A 6 -18.72 21.20 -34.91
N HIS A 7 -19.60 20.82 -33.98
CA HIS A 7 -19.64 21.39 -32.64
C HIS A 7 -18.46 20.82 -31.85
N GLY A 8 -17.29 21.44 -31.99
CA GLY A 8 -16.20 21.26 -31.04
C GLY A 8 -16.67 21.69 -29.66
N ARG A 9 -16.97 20.74 -28.77
CA ARG A 9 -17.13 21.01 -27.34
C ARG A 9 -15.78 21.52 -26.82
N SER A 10 -15.66 22.83 -26.65
CA SER A 10 -14.62 23.41 -25.81
C SER A 10 -14.81 22.84 -24.41
N HIS A 11 -13.94 21.89 -24.04
CA HIS A 11 -13.80 21.46 -22.65
C HIS A 11 -13.01 22.55 -21.94
N ASP A 12 -13.68 23.64 -21.59
CA ASP A 12 -13.18 24.60 -20.61
C ASP A 12 -13.25 23.95 -19.22
N VAL A 13 -12.37 22.97 -19.00
CA VAL A 13 -12.12 22.41 -17.67
C VAL A 13 -11.42 23.51 -16.89
N ASN A 14 -12.14 24.07 -15.92
CA ASN A 14 -11.55 24.92 -14.90
C ASN A 14 -10.41 24.14 -14.23
N LYS A 15 -9.17 24.42 -14.62
CA LYS A 15 -7.96 23.71 -14.15
C LYS A 15 -7.74 23.84 -12.63
N ASP A 16 -8.47 24.76 -12.00
CA ASP A 16 -8.35 25.11 -10.59
C ASP A 16 -9.53 24.58 -9.75
N ALA A 17 -10.51 23.90 -10.35
CA ALA A 17 -11.58 23.26 -9.60
C ALA A 17 -11.04 21.99 -8.92
N ASP A 18 -10.91 22.04 -7.60
CA ASP A 18 -10.47 20.91 -6.80
C ASP A 18 -11.50 19.78 -6.91
N VAL A 19 -11.11 18.68 -7.57
CA VAL A 19 -11.99 17.53 -7.79
C VAL A 19 -12.27 16.90 -6.42
N ILE A 20 -13.54 16.79 -6.04
CA ILE A 20 -13.94 16.19 -4.76
C ILE A 20 -14.26 14.70 -4.94
N VAL A 21 -13.64 13.85 -4.13
CA VAL A 21 -13.84 12.39 -4.09
C VAL A 21 -14.15 11.99 -2.66
N GLY A 22 -15.29 11.34 -2.42
CA GLY A 22 -15.66 10.86 -1.07
C GLY A 22 -15.73 11.96 0.00
N GLY A 23 -16.03 13.20 -0.40
CA GLY A 23 -16.08 14.36 0.51
C GLY A 23 -14.73 15.02 0.81
N GLN A 24 -13.64 14.56 0.19
CA GLN A 24 -12.31 15.15 0.31
C GLN A 24 -11.79 15.63 -1.04
N SER A 25 -10.80 16.53 -1.04
CA SER A 25 -10.07 16.86 -2.27
C SER A 25 -9.40 15.61 -2.84
N LEU A 26 -9.29 15.51 -4.16
CA LEU A 26 -8.59 14.42 -4.84
C LEU A 26 -7.15 14.30 -4.32
N ARG A 27 -6.51 15.44 -4.03
CA ARG A 27 -5.18 15.48 -3.42
C ARG A 27 -5.15 14.74 -2.08
N GLN A 28 -6.05 15.06 -1.16
CA GLN A 28 -6.13 14.39 0.15
C GLN A 28 -6.47 12.90 0.00
N TYR A 29 -7.37 12.56 -0.92
CA TYR A 29 -7.77 11.18 -1.18
C TYR A 29 -6.61 10.30 -1.64
N ILE A 30 -5.69 10.85 -2.45
CA ILE A 30 -4.49 10.16 -2.93
C ILE A 30 -3.37 10.19 -1.88
N GLN A 31 -3.19 11.31 -1.19
CA GLN A 31 -2.12 11.51 -0.20
C GLN A 31 -2.63 11.20 1.22
N ARG A 32 -3.00 9.94 1.45
CA ARG A 32 -3.50 9.51 2.76
C ARG A 32 -2.38 9.38 3.79
N PRO A 33 -2.65 9.70 5.06
CA PRO A 33 -1.74 9.37 6.14
C PRO A 33 -1.63 7.85 6.29
N THR A 34 -0.57 7.40 6.97
CA THR A 34 -0.35 5.98 7.26
C THR A 34 -1.50 5.35 8.04
N GLU A 35 -2.17 6.13 8.89
CA GLU A 35 -3.28 5.67 9.74
C GLU A 35 -4.42 6.68 9.75
N GLU A 36 -5.63 6.15 9.84
CA GLU A 36 -6.87 6.92 9.94
C GLU A 36 -7.76 6.33 11.03
N LEU A 37 -8.27 7.20 11.92
CA LEU A 37 -9.18 6.84 13.01
C LEU A 37 -10.41 7.72 12.89
N TYR A 38 -11.59 7.10 12.80
CA TYR A 38 -12.85 7.82 12.62
C TYR A 38 -13.88 7.39 13.66
N ASP A 39 -14.60 8.37 14.19
CA ASP A 39 -15.86 8.14 14.87
C ASP A 39 -16.99 8.23 13.83
N LEU A 40 -17.55 7.07 13.46
CA LEU A 40 -18.61 7.00 12.44
C LEU A 40 -19.96 7.49 12.95
N GLN A 41 -20.18 7.57 14.26
CA GLN A 41 -21.42 8.13 14.82
C GLN A 41 -21.39 9.66 14.70
N ALA A 42 -20.24 10.27 15.01
CA ALA A 42 -20.05 11.71 14.89
C ALA A 42 -19.75 12.15 13.44
N SER A 43 -19.08 11.31 12.64
CA SER A 43 -18.70 11.57 11.25
C SER A 43 -19.00 10.35 10.36
N PRO A 44 -20.25 10.19 9.91
CA PRO A 44 -20.67 9.03 9.11
C PRO A 44 -19.91 8.88 7.78
N LEU A 45 -19.41 10.00 7.24
CA LEU A 45 -18.64 10.01 5.98
C LEU A 45 -17.14 9.73 6.18
N GLY A 46 -16.65 9.61 7.42
CA GLY A 46 -15.25 9.29 7.69
C GLY A 46 -14.27 10.33 7.14
N VAL A 47 -14.65 11.61 7.15
CA VAL A 47 -13.80 12.70 6.60
C VAL A 47 -12.92 13.36 7.67
N ALA A 48 -13.27 13.18 8.95
CA ALA A 48 -12.61 13.82 10.09
C ALA A 48 -11.66 12.85 10.81
N ASN A 49 -10.42 12.74 10.34
CA ASN A 49 -9.43 11.86 10.95
C ASN A 49 -9.07 12.35 12.37
N LEU A 50 -9.14 11.43 13.34
CA LEU A 50 -8.86 11.66 14.76
C LEU A 50 -7.40 11.37 15.13
N VAL A 51 -6.62 10.78 14.22
CA VAL A 51 -5.18 10.53 14.43
C VAL A 51 -4.45 11.84 14.71
N GLY A 52 -3.53 11.81 15.69
CA GLY A 52 -2.75 12.98 16.14
C GLY A 52 -3.39 13.78 17.27
N LYS A 53 -4.69 13.61 17.53
CA LYS A 53 -5.35 14.18 18.71
C LYS A 53 -4.97 13.40 19.97
N ARG A 54 -4.50 14.10 21.01
CA ARG A 54 -3.89 13.49 22.20
C ARG A 54 -4.86 12.59 22.95
N GLU A 55 -6.13 12.98 23.01
CA GLU A 55 -7.22 12.27 23.66
C GLU A 55 -7.52 10.90 23.04
N TYR A 56 -7.24 10.69 21.75
CA TYR A 56 -7.48 9.43 21.05
C TYR A 56 -6.23 8.53 20.94
N ARG A 57 -5.08 8.97 21.49
CA ARG A 57 -3.81 8.22 21.38
C ARG A 57 -3.89 6.83 22.01
N GLY A 58 -4.53 6.70 23.17
CA GLY A 58 -4.72 5.41 23.84
C GLY A 58 -5.54 4.44 23.00
N LEU A 59 -6.67 4.92 22.49
CA LEU A 59 -7.58 4.14 21.63
C LEU A 59 -6.88 3.69 20.32
N LEU A 60 -6.08 4.56 19.70
CA LEU A 60 -5.33 4.21 18.50
C LEU A 60 -4.32 3.08 18.75
N ILE A 61 -3.63 3.11 19.90
CA ILE A 61 -2.68 2.04 20.28
C ILE A 61 -3.41 0.73 20.53
N GLU A 62 -4.54 0.77 21.23
CA GLU A 62 -5.38 -0.40 21.50
C GLU A 62 -5.87 -1.05 20.20
N MET A 63 -6.50 -0.27 19.31
CA MET A 63 -6.98 -0.76 18.01
C MET A 63 -5.85 -1.34 17.15
N ARG A 64 -4.67 -0.72 17.15
CA ARG A 64 -3.50 -1.26 16.44
C ARG A 64 -3.11 -2.63 17.00
N SER A 65 -3.06 -2.76 18.33
CA SER A 65 -2.72 -4.02 18.98
C SER A 65 -3.73 -5.12 18.66
N GLU A 66 -5.01 -4.80 18.60
CA GLU A 66 -6.06 -5.75 18.22
C GLU A 66 -5.89 -6.24 16.77
N ILE A 67 -5.65 -5.31 15.84
CA ILE A 67 -5.43 -5.63 14.42
C ILE A 67 -4.17 -6.49 14.26
N GLU A 68 -3.04 -6.09 14.83
CA GLU A 68 -1.78 -6.85 14.74
C GLU A 68 -1.94 -8.26 15.31
N SER A 69 -2.65 -8.39 16.44
CA SER A 69 -2.93 -9.70 17.05
C SER A 69 -3.78 -10.58 16.13
N TRP A 70 -4.80 -10.01 15.50
CA TRP A 70 -5.65 -10.71 14.54
C TRP A 70 -4.86 -11.12 13.29
N GLN A 71 -4.05 -10.22 12.71
CA GLN A 71 -3.17 -10.50 11.57
C GLN A 71 -2.17 -11.61 11.88
N GLY A 72 -1.59 -11.61 13.08
CA GLY A 72 -0.71 -12.69 13.54
C GLY A 72 -1.45 -14.02 13.65
N ALA A 73 -2.66 -14.03 14.22
CA ALA A 73 -3.47 -15.23 14.36
C ALA A 73 -3.92 -15.82 13.02
N THR A 74 -4.19 -14.97 12.02
CA THR A 74 -4.59 -15.40 10.67
C THR A 74 -3.40 -15.67 9.74
N LYS A 75 -2.16 -15.44 10.22
CA LYS A 75 -0.92 -15.54 9.42
C LYS A 75 -0.97 -14.65 8.19
N ASP A 76 -1.43 -13.42 8.35
CA ASP A 76 -1.51 -12.42 7.30
C ASP A 76 -0.11 -12.14 6.72
N PRO A 77 0.13 -12.40 5.41
CA PRO A 77 1.39 -12.06 4.76
C PRO A 77 1.69 -10.55 4.79
N TRP A 78 0.68 -9.71 4.98
CA TRP A 78 0.78 -8.26 5.12
C TRP A 78 0.87 -7.78 6.58
N LEU A 79 1.19 -8.65 7.54
CA LEU A 79 1.72 -8.19 8.82
C LEU A 79 3.18 -7.75 8.64
N TRP A 80 3.42 -6.44 8.60
CA TRP A 80 4.76 -5.88 8.41
C TRP A 80 5.37 -5.45 9.74
N ARG A 81 6.61 -5.88 10.02
CA ARG A 81 7.49 -5.26 11.02
C ARG A 81 8.80 -4.89 10.35
N ASP A 82 9.34 -3.73 10.72
CA ASP A 82 10.66 -3.28 10.25
C ASP A 82 10.84 -3.34 8.72
N ARG A 83 9.75 -3.06 8.00
CA ARG A 83 9.65 -3.08 6.53
C ARG A 83 9.67 -4.47 5.89
N GLN A 84 9.43 -5.53 6.64
CA GLN A 84 9.37 -6.90 6.14
C GLN A 84 8.11 -7.62 6.62
N SER A 85 7.65 -8.60 5.85
CA SER A 85 6.57 -9.47 6.28
C SER A 85 7.04 -10.39 7.41
N VAL A 86 6.35 -10.36 8.54
CA VAL A 86 6.64 -11.23 9.69
C VAL A 86 6.53 -12.71 9.32
N VAL A 87 5.60 -13.06 8.44
CA VAL A 87 5.41 -14.44 7.97
C VAL A 87 6.59 -14.90 7.11
N ALA A 88 7.12 -14.02 6.26
CA ALA A 88 8.30 -14.31 5.45
C ALA A 88 9.53 -14.52 6.34
N GLU A 89 9.76 -13.62 7.30
CA GLU A 89 10.85 -13.76 8.27
C GLU A 89 10.77 -15.08 9.04
N GLN A 90 9.59 -15.44 9.56
CA GLN A 90 9.41 -16.72 10.27
C GLN A 90 9.75 -17.91 9.39
N ARG A 91 9.34 -17.91 8.12
CA ARG A 91 9.59 -19.00 7.17
C ARG A 91 11.08 -19.22 6.90
N TYR A 92 11.86 -18.16 6.85
CA TYR A 92 13.27 -18.19 6.45
C TYR A 92 14.26 -18.02 7.61
N SER A 93 13.77 -17.77 8.83
CA SER A 93 14.59 -17.56 10.04
C SER A 93 15.58 -18.69 10.38
N GLY A 94 15.36 -19.90 9.87
CA GLY A 94 16.25 -21.06 10.05
C GLY A 94 17.19 -21.32 8.87
N GLU A 95 17.07 -20.56 7.79
CA GLU A 95 17.92 -20.65 6.61
C GLU A 95 19.02 -19.57 6.75
N ASP A 96 20.24 -19.81 6.24
CA ASP A 96 21.33 -18.81 6.23
C ASP A 96 21.07 -17.72 5.16
N LEU A 97 19.86 -17.17 5.20
CA LEU A 97 19.33 -16.26 4.22
C LEU A 97 19.66 -14.83 4.68
N LYS A 98 20.61 -14.20 3.99
CA LYS A 98 20.98 -12.81 4.24
C LYS A 98 19.86 -11.88 3.77
N MET A 99 19.10 -11.35 4.71
CA MET A 99 18.07 -10.35 4.41
C MET A 99 18.72 -8.99 4.09
N PRO A 100 18.31 -8.30 3.02
CA PRO A 100 18.77 -6.95 2.75
C PRO A 100 18.20 -5.98 3.79
N GLU A 101 19.05 -5.06 4.28
CA GLU A 101 18.65 -4.02 5.25
C GLU A 101 17.67 -2.98 4.69
N ARG A 102 17.44 -2.97 3.37
CA ARG A 102 16.63 -1.98 2.67
C ARG A 102 15.69 -2.64 1.65
N VAL A 103 14.38 -2.43 1.81
CA VAL A 103 13.33 -2.80 0.83
C VAL A 103 13.22 -1.78 -0.29
N ASP A 104 14.33 -1.55 -0.96
CA ASP A 104 14.27 -0.85 -2.22
C ASP A 104 14.42 -1.95 -3.27
N CYS A 105 13.49 -2.04 -4.21
CA CYS A 105 13.77 -2.69 -5.48
C CYS A 105 14.88 -1.88 -6.17
N VAL A 106 16.13 -2.05 -5.73
CA VAL A 106 17.29 -1.41 -6.33
C VAL A 106 17.65 -2.24 -7.56
N LEU A 107 16.93 -2.01 -8.65
CA LEU A 107 17.13 -2.71 -9.91
C LEU A 107 18.56 -2.49 -10.48
N ASP A 108 19.29 -1.50 -9.97
CA ASP A 108 20.59 -1.06 -10.47
C ASP A 108 21.69 -1.05 -9.40
N SER A 109 21.57 -1.91 -8.38
CA SER A 109 22.66 -2.10 -7.43
C SER A 109 23.77 -2.90 -8.10
N GLY A 110 25.03 -2.48 -7.93
CA GLY A 110 26.19 -3.22 -8.43
C GLY A 110 26.33 -4.62 -7.84
N GLU A 111 25.59 -4.92 -6.77
CA GLU A 111 25.60 -6.21 -6.05
C GLU A 111 24.84 -7.30 -6.80
N TYR A 112 23.96 -6.95 -7.74
CA TYR A 112 23.15 -7.92 -8.50
C TYR A 112 23.73 -8.26 -9.88
N LYS A 113 24.90 -7.71 -10.23
CA LYS A 113 25.52 -7.89 -11.57
C LYS A 113 25.82 -9.35 -11.90
N ASP A 114 26.12 -10.15 -10.89
CA ASP A 114 26.50 -11.55 -11.04
C ASP A 114 25.35 -12.52 -10.66
N MET A 115 24.18 -11.99 -10.28
CA MET A 115 23.04 -12.81 -9.89
C MET A 115 22.35 -13.38 -11.14
N GLN A 116 22.13 -14.69 -11.16
CA GLN A 116 21.38 -15.32 -12.26
C GLN A 116 19.92 -14.85 -12.21
N LEU A 117 19.52 -14.06 -13.21
CA LEU A 117 18.13 -13.62 -13.36
C LEU A 117 17.31 -14.79 -13.90
N TYR A 118 16.42 -15.34 -13.08
CA TYR A 118 15.44 -16.31 -13.55
C TYR A 118 14.42 -15.60 -14.46
N LYS A 119 14.05 -16.25 -15.57
CA LYS A 119 12.96 -15.75 -16.40
C LYS A 119 11.65 -16.01 -15.65
N VAL A 120 10.70 -15.07 -15.78
CA VAL A 120 9.38 -15.14 -15.12
C VAL A 120 8.63 -16.44 -15.45
N ASP A 121 8.96 -17.08 -16.57
CA ASP A 121 8.39 -18.35 -17.04
C ASP A 121 9.41 -19.51 -17.07
N ASP A 122 10.39 -19.52 -16.17
CA ASP A 122 11.37 -20.62 -16.11
C ASP A 122 10.68 -21.93 -15.67
N PRO A 123 10.58 -22.95 -16.55
CA PRO A 123 9.89 -24.20 -16.23
C PRO A 123 10.50 -24.93 -15.01
N ALA A 124 11.76 -24.64 -14.65
CA ALA A 124 12.37 -25.19 -13.44
C ALA A 124 11.69 -24.69 -12.14
N LEU A 125 11.05 -23.52 -12.15
CA LEU A 125 10.32 -22.97 -11.00
C LEU A 125 8.84 -23.35 -10.98
N VAL A 126 8.26 -23.66 -12.14
CA VAL A 126 6.82 -23.94 -12.30
C VAL A 126 6.49 -25.40 -11.98
N ASP A 127 7.40 -26.34 -12.27
CA ASP A 127 7.11 -27.78 -12.18
C ASP A 127 7.60 -28.46 -10.89
N GLY A 128 8.02 -27.70 -9.88
CA GLY A 128 8.25 -28.23 -8.53
C GLY A 128 9.27 -29.38 -8.45
N VAL A 129 10.29 -29.37 -9.31
CA VAL A 129 11.37 -30.37 -9.24
C VAL A 129 12.31 -29.96 -8.10
N ALA A 130 12.08 -30.56 -6.94
CA ALA A 130 12.97 -30.48 -5.79
C ALA A 130 14.39 -30.93 -6.17
N LEU A 131 15.37 -30.07 -5.90
CA LEU A 131 16.77 -30.46 -5.70
C LEU A 131 16.98 -30.82 -4.22
#